data_AF-A0A0K5U5K6-F1
#
_entry.id   AF-A0A0K5U5K6-F1
#
_cell.length_a   1.000
_cell.length_b   1.000
_cell.length_c   1.000
_cell.angle_alpha   90.00
_cell.angle_beta   90.00
_cell.angle_gamma   90.00
#
_symmetry.space_group_name_H-M   'P 1'
#
loop_
_entity.id
_entity.type
_entity.pdbx_description
1 polymer ?
#
loop_
_entity_poly.entity_id
_entity_poly.type
_entity_poly.pdbx_seq_one_letter_code
_entity_poly.pdbx_strand_id
1 'polypeptide(L)' 'MRSADYIADKFVETVRPLVDEVADKLQSEMPEDMEGTAKARLLFELSRRFGVSISTFK' A
#
# COMPACT_ATOMS: atom_id res chain seq x y z
N MET A 1 19.19 11.28 8.54
CA MET A 1 17.72 11.37 8.43
C MET A 1 17.26 11.54 6.98
N ARG A 2 17.63 12.60 6.24
CA ARG A 2 17.20 12.81 4.84
C ARG A 2 17.37 11.62 3.87
N SER A 3 18.44 10.83 4.01
CA SER A 3 18.68 9.69 3.11
C SER A 3 17.76 8.49 3.37
N ALA A 4 17.34 8.26 4.61
CA ALA A 4 16.44 7.17 4.95
C ALA A 4 15.01 7.48 4.47
N ASP A 5 14.57 8.73 4.68
CA ASP A 5 13.28 9.22 4.17
C ASP A 5 13.25 9.14 2.63
N TYR A 6 14.32 9.55 1.96
CA TYR A 6 14.45 9.43 0.51
C TYR A 6 14.34 7.99 -0.01
N ILE A 7 14.97 7.02 0.67
CA ILE A 7 14.89 5.60 0.28
C ILE A 7 13.47 5.08 0.50
N ALA A 8 12.81 5.46 1.58
CA ALA A 8 11.41 5.09 1.84
C ALA A 8 10.46 5.66 0.78
N ASP A 9 10.67 6.92 0.37
CA ASP A 9 9.89 7.57 -0.69
C ASP A 9 10.08 6.86 -2.04
N LYS A 10 11.33 6.53 -2.41
CA LYS A 10 11.62 5.79 -3.65
C LYS A 10 11.09 4.37 -3.65
N PHE A 11 11.12 3.70 -2.51
CA PHE A 11 10.45 2.41 -2.35
C PHE A 11 8.95 2.53 -2.63
N VAL A 12 8.27 3.50 -2.01
CA VAL A 12 6.83 3.72 -2.22
C VAL A 12 6.52 4.08 -3.67
N GLU A 13 7.26 5.00 -4.29
CA GLU A 13 7.10 5.34 -5.71
C GLU A 13 7.17 4.10 -6.60
N THR A 14 8.11 3.19 -6.31
CA THR A 14 8.32 1.97 -7.10
C THR A 14 7.18 0.96 -6.93
N VAL A 15 6.68 0.79 -5.71
CA VAL A 15 5.65 -0.24 -5.42
C VAL A 15 4.23 0.25 -5.64
N ARG A 16 3.98 1.56 -5.68
CA ARG A 16 2.62 2.14 -5.81
C ARG A 16 1.80 1.55 -6.98
N PRO A 17 2.35 1.41 -8.20
CA PRO A 17 1.59 0.81 -9.31
C PRO A 17 1.18 -0.65 -9.03
N LEU A 18 2.06 -1.42 -8.40
CA LEU A 18 1.79 -2.82 -8.03
C LEU A 18 0.73 -2.90 -6.93
N VAL A 19 0.75 -1.96 -5.98
CA VAL A 19 -0.26 -1.87 -4.92
C VAL A 19 -1.63 -1.59 -5.51
N ASP A 20 -1.73 -0.68 -6.48
CA ASP A 20 -3.00 -0.36 -7.13
C ASP A 20 -3.55 -1.55 -7.91
N GLU A 21 -2.71 -2.23 -8.73
CA GLU A 21 -3.12 -3.42 -9.48
C GLU A 21 -3.59 -4.56 -8.55
N VAL A 22 -2.86 -4.82 -7.46
CA VAL A 22 -3.23 -5.84 -6.48
C VAL A 22 -4.49 -5.44 -5.71
N ALA A 23 -4.67 -4.16 -5.40
CA ALA A 23 -5.86 -3.66 -4.72
C ALA A 23 -7.12 -3.83 -5.58
N ASP A 24 -7.05 -3.52 -6.87
CA ASP A 24 -8.18 -3.70 -7.80
C ASP A 24 -8.56 -5.17 -7.93
N LYS A 25 -7.56 -6.06 -8.04
CA LYS A 25 -7.80 -7.50 -8.06
C LYS A 25 -8.41 -7.99 -6.76
N LEU A 26 -7.86 -7.61 -5.61
CA LEU A 26 -8.42 -7.97 -4.31
C LEU A 26 -9.86 -7.46 -4.18
N GLN A 27 -10.15 -6.24 -4.64
CA GLN A 27 -11.47 -5.66 -4.57
C GLN A 27 -12.50 -6.46 -5.38
N SER A 28 -12.10 -6.99 -6.54
CA SER A 28 -12.96 -7.84 -7.37
C SER A 28 -13.30 -9.20 -6.74
N GLU A 29 -12.51 -9.65 -5.77
CA GLU A 29 -12.70 -10.90 -5.04
C GLU A 29 -13.42 -10.67 -3.69
N MET A 30 -13.63 -9.41 -3.29
CA MET A 30 -14.27 -9.06 -2.01
C MET A 30 -15.80 -8.96 -2.13
N PRO A 31 -16.53 -9.25 -1.04
CA PRO A 31 -17.96 -8.97 -0.95
C PRO A 31 -18.30 -7.49 -1.21
N GLU A 32 -19.51 -7.23 -1.73
CA GLU A 32 -19.99 -5.87 -2.04
C GLU A 32 -20.04 -4.96 -0.79
N ASP A 33 -20.33 -5.51 0.39
CA ASP A 33 -20.32 -4.75 1.66
C ASP A 33 -18.92 -4.32 2.11
N MET A 34 -17.87 -4.75 1.40
CA MET A 34 -16.48 -4.39 1.63
C MET A 34 -15.87 -3.59 0.46
N GLU A 35 -16.70 -2.99 -0.40
CA GLU A 35 -16.23 -2.14 -1.50
C GLU A 35 -15.35 -0.97 -1.01
N GLY A 36 -14.22 -0.76 -1.68
CA GLY A 36 -13.25 0.28 -1.37
C GLY A 36 -12.29 -0.04 -0.21
N THR A 37 -12.39 -1.21 0.42
CA THR A 37 -11.55 -1.56 1.59
C THR A 37 -10.25 -2.27 1.21
N ALA A 38 -10.17 -2.87 0.02
CA ALA A 38 -9.04 -3.69 -0.41
C ALA A 38 -7.69 -2.95 -0.35
N LYS A 39 -7.66 -1.72 -0.90
CA LYS A 39 -6.45 -0.87 -0.92
C LYS A 39 -5.98 -0.53 0.50
N ALA A 40 -6.90 -0.13 1.37
CA ALA A 40 -6.56 0.19 2.76
C ALA A 40 -6.00 -1.03 3.51
N ARG A 41 -6.59 -2.21 3.28
CA ARG A 41 -6.14 -3.47 3.89
C ARG A 41 -4.76 -3.88 3.38
N LEU A 42 -4.52 -3.74 2.08
CA LEU A 42 -3.22 -4.02 1.46
C LEU A 42 -2.12 -3.09 2.00
N LEU A 43 -2.38 -1.79 2.04
CA LEU A 43 -1.44 -0.80 2.59
C LEU A 43 -1.12 -1.07 4.07
N PHE A 44 -2.13 -1.46 4.85
CA PHE A 44 -1.91 -1.87 6.24
C PHE A 44 -0.96 -3.07 6.36
N GLU A 45 -1.18 -4.13 5.58
CA GLU A 45 -0.29 -5.31 5.63
C GLU A 45 1.13 -4.99 5.13
N LEU A 46 1.29 -4.13 4.13
CA LEU A 46 2.60 -3.68 3.65
C LEU A 46 3.34 -2.87 4.72
N SER A 47 2.65 -1.93 5.37
CA SER A 47 3.23 -1.15 6.47
C SER A 47 3.76 -2.05 7.58
N ARG A 48 3.00 -3.09 7.96
CA ARG A 48 3.38 -4.07 8.98
C ARG A 48 4.56 -4.95 8.55
N ARG A 49 4.61 -5.40 7.29
CA ARG A 49 5.66 -6.30 6.79
C ARG A 49 7.00 -5.60 6.56
N PHE A 50 6.96 -4.36 6.07
CA PHE A 50 8.18 -3.62 5.70
C PHE A 50 8.64 -2.64 6.79
N GLY A 51 7.87 -2.46 7.87
CA GLY A 51 8.19 -1.52 8.94
C GLY A 51 8.17 -0.06 8.49
N VAL A 52 7.44 0.23 7.40
CA VAL A 52 7.27 1.59 6.85
C VAL A 52 5.94 2.14 7.36
N SER A 53 5.91 3.42 7.74
CA SER A 53 4.67 4.06 8.16
C SER A 53 3.62 4.00 7.05
N ILE A 54 2.37 3.70 7.41
CA ILE A 54 1.25 3.76 6.45
C ILE A 54 1.11 5.15 5.83
N SER A 55 1.53 6.21 6.55
CA SER A 55 1.53 7.58 6.03
C SER A 55 2.49 7.80 4.87
N THR A 56 3.51 6.96 4.71
CA THR A 56 4.47 7.05 3.60
C THR A 56 3.83 6.63 2.28
N PHE A 57 2.69 5.90 2.32
CA PHE A 57 1.93 5.51 1.13
C PHE A 57 0.87 6.54 0.70
N LYS A 58 0.74 7.67 1.41
CA LYS A 58 -0.21 8.74 1.06
C LYS A 58 0.13 9.44 -0.25
#